data_AF-A0A0C3AYU3-F1
#
_entry.id   AF-A0A0C3AYU3-F1
#
_cell.length_a   1.000
_cell.length_b   1.000
_cell.length_c   1.000
_cell.angle_alpha   90.00
_cell.angle_beta   90.00
_cell.angle_gamma   90.00
#
_symmetry.space_group_name_H-M   'P 1'
#
loop_
_entity.id
_entity.type
_entity.pdbx_description
1 polymer ?
#
loop_
_entity_poly.entity_id
_entity_poly.type
_entity_poly.pdbx_seq_one_letter_code
_entity_poly.pdbx_strand_id
1 'polypeptide(L)'
;MERDFTVEKGFHHRSLVSQSVLRSQSFSVIAHDGDGVPTWIKDANGKYLPQMRRLCDLNADMSGLQGSLQTLHGPLGPYYDVHHGVSIRLGGTKLQARLQWKEDGILREGPISILPGALA
;
A
#
# COMPACT_ATOMS: atom_id res chain seq x y z
N MET A 1 19.43 12.27 -4.85
CA MET A 1 18.33 12.16 -3.87
C MET A 1 18.24 10.69 -3.51
N GLU A 2 18.76 10.34 -2.34
CA GLU A 2 19.00 8.96 -1.92
C GLU A 2 17.67 8.27 -1.59
N ARG A 3 17.37 7.17 -2.29
CA ARG A 3 16.11 6.43 -2.18
C ARG A 3 16.19 5.42 -1.03
N ASP A 4 16.24 5.92 0.20
CA ASP A 4 16.38 5.09 1.41
C ASP A 4 15.03 4.54 1.91
N PHE A 5 14.18 4.00 1.04
CA PHE A 5 13.02 3.24 1.50
C PHE A 5 13.44 1.78 1.73
N THR A 6 13.16 1.27 2.93
CA THR A 6 13.57 -0.07 3.36
C THR A 6 12.63 -1.15 2.85
N VAL A 7 11.36 -0.77 2.64
CA VAL A 7 10.31 -1.68 2.16
C VAL A 7 9.51 -0.97 1.09
N GLU A 8 9.41 -1.56 -0.09
CA GLU A 8 8.57 -1.07 -1.19
C GLU A 8 7.62 -2.18 -1.64
N LYS A 9 6.34 -1.85 -1.81
CA LYS A 9 5.34 -2.81 -2.32
C LYS A 9 4.48 -2.15 -3.39
N GLY A 10 4.49 -2.74 -4.58
CA GLY A 10 3.61 -2.37 -5.69
C GLY A 10 2.23 -3.01 -5.58
N PHE A 11 1.22 -2.28 -6.03
CA PHE A 11 -0.18 -2.67 -6.06
C PHE A 11 -0.79 -2.31 -7.42
N HIS A 12 -1.71 -3.16 -7.87
CA HIS A 12 -2.56 -2.89 -9.02
C HIS A 12 -3.99 -2.66 -8.52
N HIS A 13 -4.58 -1.54 -8.91
CA HIS A 13 -5.99 -1.28 -8.69
C HIS A 13 -6.74 -1.33 -10.02
N ARG A 14 -7.70 -2.26 -10.13
CA ARG A 14 -8.56 -2.42 -11.30
C ARG A 14 -10.01 -2.16 -10.96
N SER A 15 -10.68 -1.40 -11.81
CA SER A 15 -12.09 -1.03 -11.65
C SER A 15 -12.83 -1.08 -13.00
N LEU A 16 -14.10 -1.47 -12.98
CA LEU A 16 -15.00 -1.34 -14.13
C LEU A 16 -15.66 0.04 -14.21
N VAL A 17 -15.53 0.86 -13.15
CA VAL A 17 -16.14 2.19 -13.07
C VAL A 17 -15.03 3.23 -13.22
N SER A 18 -15.21 4.13 -14.20
CA SER A 18 -14.26 5.20 -14.57
C SER A 18 -13.90 6.13 -13.42
N GLN A 19 -14.84 6.30 -12.51
CA GLN A 19 -14.70 7.06 -11.28
C GLN A 19 -14.92 6.13 -10.08
N SER A 20 -14.31 4.94 -10.04
CA SER A 20 -14.06 4.34 -8.73
C SER A 20 -13.28 5.40 -7.97
N VAL A 21 -13.95 6.09 -7.04
CA VAL A 21 -13.34 7.23 -6.39
C VAL A 21 -12.22 6.63 -5.57
N LEU A 22 -11.01 6.71 -6.12
CA LEU A 22 -9.77 6.31 -5.48
C LEU A 22 -9.55 7.33 -4.38
N ARG A 23 -10.34 7.23 -3.30
CA ARG A 23 -10.25 8.14 -2.16
C ARG A 23 -9.11 7.71 -1.29
N SER A 24 -9.14 6.47 -0.86
CA SER A 24 -8.09 5.95 -0.02
C SER A 24 -7.96 4.44 -0.04
N GLN A 25 -6.78 3.96 0.35
CA GLN A 25 -6.49 2.56 0.55
C GLN A 25 -5.74 2.37 1.88
N SER A 26 -6.19 1.39 2.67
CA SER A 26 -5.57 1.06 3.95
C SER A 26 -4.66 -0.16 3.83
N PHE A 27 -3.51 -0.10 4.49
CA PHE A 27 -2.53 -1.18 4.58
C PHE A 27 -2.13 -1.39 6.04
N SER A 28 -2.02 -2.63 6.50
CA SER A 28 -1.51 -2.92 7.84
C SER A 28 -0.02 -3.25 7.79
N VAL A 29 0.76 -2.60 8.65
CA VAL A 29 2.18 -2.92 8.87
C VAL A 29 2.28 -3.89 10.03
N ILE A 30 2.86 -5.06 9.78
CA ILE A 30 2.95 -6.17 10.73
C ILE A 30 4.42 -6.55 10.87
N ALA A 31 4.89 -6.60 12.11
CA ALA A 31 6.18 -7.17 12.47
C ALA A 31 6.05 -8.66 12.72
N HIS A 32 7.07 -9.42 12.30
CA HIS A 32 7.26 -10.80 12.68
C HIS A 32 8.34 -10.86 13.76
N ASP A 33 7.96 -11.27 14.97
CA ASP A 33 8.86 -11.35 16.13
C ASP A 33 9.35 -12.80 16.38
N GLY A 34 9.05 -13.75 15.48
CA GLY A 34 9.44 -15.16 15.58
C GLY A 34 10.73 -15.49 14.81
N ASP A 35 11.24 -16.70 15.03
CA ASP A 35 12.41 -17.20 14.31
C ASP A 35 12.08 -17.62 12.87
N GLY A 36 13.01 -17.37 11.95
CA GLY A 36 12.88 -17.73 10.55
C GLY A 36 11.90 -16.87 9.76
N VAL A 37 11.63 -17.28 8.52
CA VAL A 37 10.68 -16.60 7.63
C VAL A 37 9.33 -17.33 7.70
N PRO A 38 8.24 -16.66 8.09
CA PRO A 38 6.95 -17.31 8.23
C PRO A 38 6.34 -17.61 6.85
N THR A 39 5.80 -18.82 6.67
CA THR A 39 5.03 -19.17 5.47
C THR A 39 3.66 -18.50 5.46
N TRP A 40 3.06 -18.28 6.63
CA TRP A 40 1.73 -17.73 6.82
C TRP A 40 1.73 -16.64 7.89
N ILE A 41 0.84 -15.66 7.75
CA ILE A 41 0.64 -14.60 8.76
C ILE A 41 -0.62 -14.81 9.62
N LYS A 42 -1.54 -15.64 9.15
CA LYS A 42 -2.81 -15.97 9.82
C LYS A 42 -3.03 -17.47 9.84
N ASP A 43 -3.75 -17.94 10.85
CA ASP A 43 -4.23 -19.32 10.91
C ASP A 43 -5.45 -19.55 10.01
N ALA A 44 -5.96 -20.79 9.98
CA ALA A 44 -7.12 -21.18 9.19
C ALA A 44 -8.43 -20.47 9.59
N ASN A 45 -8.48 -19.89 10.79
CA ASN A 45 -9.62 -19.10 11.28
C ASN A 45 -9.44 -17.60 11.00
N GLY A 46 -8.37 -17.20 10.32
CA GLY A 46 -8.07 -15.81 9.99
C GLY A 46 -7.44 -15.00 11.14
N LYS A 47 -7.08 -15.64 12.25
CA LYS A 47 -6.40 -15.00 13.38
C LYS A 47 -4.92 -14.85 13.08
N TYR A 48 -4.33 -13.70 13.38
CA TYR A 48 -2.88 -13.51 13.28
C TYR A 48 -2.14 -14.51 14.16
N LEU A 49 -1.05 -15.08 13.62
CA LEU A 49 -0.20 -16.00 14.40
C LEU A 49 0.40 -15.26 15.61
N PRO A 50 0.70 -15.95 16.73
CA PRO A 50 1.15 -15.30 17.97
C PRO A 50 2.39 -14.41 17.81
N GLN A 51 3.27 -14.75 16.87
CA GLN A 51 4.49 -14.02 16.57
C GLN A 51 4.29 -12.83 15.60
N MET A 52 3.05 -12.55 15.19
CA MET A 52 2.69 -11.44 14.31
C MET A 52 2.16 -10.27 15.14
N ARG A 53 2.92 -9.17 15.17
CA ARG A 53 2.55 -7.98 15.92
C ARG A 53 2.19 -6.84 14.97
N ARG A 54 0.96 -6.35 15.05
CA ARG A 54 0.52 -5.17 14.28
C ARG A 54 1.21 -3.92 14.84
N LEU A 55 1.88 -3.16 13.98
CA LEU A 55 2.56 -1.92 14.34
C LEU A 55 1.66 -0.69 14.13
N CYS A 56 1.10 -0.57 12.93
CA CYS A 56 0.26 0.55 12.53
C CYS A 56 -0.55 0.21 11.28
N ASP A 57 -1.52 1.06 10.96
CA ASP A 57 -2.11 1.10 9.63
C ASP A 57 -1.64 2.34 8.87
N LEU A 58 -1.47 2.18 7.57
CA LEU A 58 -1.20 3.24 6.63
C LEU A 58 -2.49 3.51 5.87
N ASN A 59 -2.92 4.77 5.81
CA ASN A 59 -4.05 5.19 4.99
C ASN A 59 -3.51 6.10 3.88
N ALA A 60 -3.46 5.56 2.66
CA ALA A 60 -2.97 6.29 1.49
C ALA A 60 -4.12 7.05 0.83
N ASP A 61 -3.92 8.35 0.57
CA ASP A 61 -4.85 9.13 -0.24
C ASP A 61 -4.54 8.88 -1.72
N MET A 62 -5.51 8.31 -2.42
CA MET A 62 -5.32 7.89 -3.82
C MET A 62 -5.90 8.90 -4.81
N SER A 63 -6.39 10.06 -4.34
CA SER A 63 -7.05 11.05 -5.19
C SER A 63 -6.09 11.65 -6.23
N GLY A 64 -4.81 11.78 -5.87
CA GLY A 64 -3.76 12.24 -6.78
C GLY A 64 -3.45 11.30 -7.94
N LEU A 65 -3.92 10.05 -7.91
CA LEU A 65 -3.65 9.04 -8.95
C LEU A 65 -4.66 9.10 -10.10
N GLN A 66 -5.72 9.92 -9.98
CA GLN A 66 -6.78 9.98 -10.99
C GLN A 66 -6.26 10.31 -12.39
N GLY A 67 -5.26 11.19 -12.51
CA GLY A 67 -4.63 11.53 -13.78
C GLY A 67 -3.84 10.38 -14.41
N SER A 68 -3.47 9.38 -13.61
CA SER A 68 -2.68 8.22 -14.03
C SER A 68 -3.53 6.96 -14.31
N LEU A 69 -4.86 7.07 -14.26
CA LEU A 69 -5.77 5.97 -14.60
C LEU A 69 -5.69 5.66 -16.09
N GLN A 70 -5.34 4.42 -16.40
CA GLN A 70 -5.31 3.93 -17.77
C GLN A 70 -6.65 3.29 -18.12
N THR A 71 -7.29 3.77 -19.18
CA THR A 71 -8.45 3.07 -19.76
C THR A 71 -7.95 1.94 -20.64
N LEU A 72 -8.28 0.72 -20.28
CA LEU A 72 -7.97 -0.51 -20.99
C LEU A 72 -9.26 -1.17 -21.49
N HIS A 73 -9.15 -2.07 -22.46
CA HIS A 73 -10.30 -2.78 -23.03
C HIS A 73 -10.13 -4.28 -22.84
N GLY A 74 -11.07 -4.91 -22.16
CA GLY A 74 -11.12 -6.35 -21.95
C GLY A 74 -12.31 -7.00 -22.66
N PRO A 75 -12.43 -8.33 -22.59
CA PRO A 75 -13.54 -9.07 -23.21
C PRO A 75 -14.94 -8.65 -22.73
N LEU A 76 -15.03 -8.04 -21.54
CA LEU A 76 -16.27 -7.58 -20.92
C LEU A 76 -16.52 -6.07 -21.09
N GLY A 77 -15.68 -5.35 -21.84
CA GLY A 77 -15.77 -3.90 -22.03
C GLY A 77 -14.58 -3.12 -21.45
N PRO A 78 -14.67 -1.78 -21.42
CA PRO A 78 -13.62 -0.94 -20.88
C PRO A 78 -13.45 -1.15 -19.36
N TYR A 79 -12.22 -1.11 -18.90
CA TYR A 79 -11.87 -1.12 -17.48
C TYR A 79 -10.71 -0.17 -17.23
N TYR A 80 -10.52 0.20 -15.97
CA TYR A 80 -9.53 1.17 -15.54
C TYR A 80 -8.48 0.47 -14.69
N ASP A 81 -7.22 0.71 -14.97
CA ASP A 81 -6.08 0.19 -14.21
C ASP A 81 -5.16 1.32 -13.77
N VAL A 82 -4.61 1.20 -12.56
CA VAL A 82 -3.54 2.06 -12.09
C VAL A 82 -2.58 1.24 -11.24
N HIS A 83 -1.29 1.53 -11.42
CA HIS A 83 -0.20 0.98 -10.61
C HIS A 83 0.32 2.06 -9.67
N HIS A 84 0.33 1.75 -8.37
CA HIS A 84 0.98 2.53 -7.34
C HIS A 84 1.77 1.66 -6.38
N GLY A 85 2.70 2.27 -5.66
CA GLY A 85 3.52 1.64 -4.63
C GLY A 85 3.36 2.33 -3.29
N VAL A 86 3.50 1.56 -2.22
CA VAL A 86 3.70 2.09 -0.88
C VAL A 86 5.15 1.82 -0.47
N SER A 87 5.84 2.89 -0.11
CA SER A 87 7.24 2.86 0.26
C SER A 87 7.38 3.29 1.72
N ILE A 88 8.00 2.45 2.54
CA ILE A 88 8.18 2.63 3.98
C ILE A 88 9.65 2.74 4.29
N ARG A 89 10.02 3.79 5.03
CA ARG A 89 11.35 3.96 5.60
C ARG A 89 11.29 3.68 7.09
N LEU A 90 12.08 2.70 7.50
CA LEU A 90 12.27 2.29 8.89
C LEU A 90 13.67 2.77 9.31
N GLY A 91 13.81 4.06 9.60
CA GLY A 91 15.09 4.66 9.98
C GLY A 91 14.93 5.86 10.91
N GLY A 92 15.72 5.92 11.97
CA GLY A 92 15.62 6.96 13.01
C GLY A 92 14.54 6.65 14.06
N THR A 93 13.85 7.68 14.56
CA THR A 93 12.84 7.60 15.64
C THR A 93 11.39 7.46 15.16
N LYS A 94 11.10 7.61 13.86
CA LYS A 94 9.72 7.60 13.34
C LYS A 94 9.63 6.83 12.03
N LEU A 95 8.58 6.02 11.91
CA LEU A 95 8.18 5.41 10.64
C LEU A 95 7.76 6.50 9.64
N GLN A 96 8.23 6.40 8.41
CA GLN A 96 7.79 7.26 7.31
C GLN A 96 7.22 6.39 6.19
N ALA A 97 6.15 6.87 5.55
CA ALA A 97 5.53 6.19 4.42
C ALA A 97 5.16 7.18 3.31
N ARG A 98 5.25 6.73 2.06
CA ARG A 98 4.86 7.49 0.86
C ARG A 98 4.08 6.60 -0.10
N LEU A 99 3.06 7.19 -0.72
CA LEU A 99 2.41 6.63 -1.90
C LEU A 99 3.20 7.11 -3.11
N GLN A 100 3.54 6.22 -4.02
CA GLN A 100 4.34 6.53 -5.20
C GLN A 100 3.68 5.96 -6.45
N TRP A 101 3.69 6.70 -7.54
CA TRP A 101 3.21 6.22 -8.84
C TRP A 101 3.98 6.91 -9.97
N LYS A 102 3.82 6.41 -11.19
CA LYS A 102 4.35 7.07 -12.38
C LYS A 102 3.21 7.68 -13.17
N GLU A 103 3.35 8.97 -13.46
CA GLU A 103 2.46 9.72 -14.33
C GLU A 103 3.30 10.23 -15.50
N ASP A 104 2.99 9.81 -16.72
CA ASP A 104 3.76 10.15 -17.93
C ASP A 104 5.28 9.88 -17.80
N GLY A 105 5.63 8.78 -17.11
CA GLY A 105 7.02 8.39 -16.85
C GLY A 105 7.70 9.14 -15.70
N ILE A 106 7.05 10.17 -15.13
CA ILE A 106 7.54 10.96 -14.00
C ILE A 106 7.09 10.30 -12.70
N LEU A 107 8.03 10.11 -11.77
CA LEU A 107 7.72 9.65 -10.42
C LEU A 107 6.95 10.74 -9.66
N ARG A 108 5.76 10.41 -9.19
CA ARG A 108 4.91 11.23 -8.34
C ARG A 108 4.83 10.61 -6.95
N GLU A 109 4.59 11.47 -5.96
CA GLU A 109 4.37 11.05 -4.58
C GLU A 109 3.07 11.63 -4.04
N GLY A 110 2.46 10.91 -3.11
CA GLY A 110 1.20 11.25 -2.47
C GLY A 110 1.24 10.99 -0.97
N PRO A 111 0.29 11.59 -0.23
CA PRO A 111 0.30 11.52 1.21
C PRO A 111 -0.17 10.14 1.70
N ILE A 112 0.47 9.70 2.78
CA ILE A 112 0.04 8.56 3.59
C ILE A 112 -0.03 9.01 5.04
N SER A 113 -1.19 8.77 5.66
CA SER A 113 -1.37 8.94 7.09
C SER A 113 -1.02 7.65 7.83
N ILE A 114 -0.20 7.75 8.88
CA ILE A 114 0.15 6.63 9.73
C ILE A 114 -0.78 6.67 10.94
N LEU A 115 -1.65 5.67 11.05
CA LEU A 115 -2.56 5.47 12.17
C LEU A 115 -1.92 4.48 13.14
N PRO A 116 -1.62 4.88 14.39
CA PRO A 116 -1.02 3.97 15.37
C PRO A 116 -1.87 2.69 15.50
N GLY A 117 -1.20 1.53 15.56
CA GLY A 117 -1.85 0.33 16.04
C GLY A 117 -2.26 0.59 17.48
N ALA A 118 -3.47 0.19 17.88
CA ALA A 118 -3.89 0.28 19.27
C ALA A 118 -2.76 -0.29 20.14
N LEU A 119 -2.22 0.54 21.04
CA LEU A 119 -1.46 0.10 22.20
C LEU A 119 -2.48 -0.70 23.01
N ALA A 120 -2.57 -2.00 22.76
CA ALA A 120 -3.31 -2.95 23.59
C ALA A 120 -2.35 -3.55 24.59
#